data_AF-A0A369GIJ8-F1
#
_entry.id   AF-A0A369GIJ8-F1
#
_cell.length_a   1.000
_cell.length_b   1.000
_cell.length_c   1.000
_cell.angle_alpha   90.00
_cell.angle_beta   90.00
_cell.angle_gamma   90.00
#
_symmetry.space_group_name_H-M   'P 1'
#
loop_
_entity.id
_entity.type
_entity.pdbx_description
1 polymer ?
#
loop_
_entity_poly.entity_id
_entity_poly.type
_entity_poly.pdbx_seq_one_letter_code
_entity_poly.pdbx_strand_id
1 'polypeptide(L)'
;MSWLSIPQDSHFSLSNIPFGIISTDQDPTPRPAIAIGDHALDLRAFVSADGFSAAPPELKGKKDVIVKALAEASTLNAFAALGRHVHRLVRRYLQDVLAEDTAHPTVLRDNEPLRRAALLSRDQVRNHLPMTVGDYTDFYAGKNHAFNVGSLFRGPATALQPNYLHLPVAYHGRASSVVVSGTPVRRPWGQILKDPAAEPKVPALSPSQRLDLELEMGMFVCRENELGRPVPVDEADDYIFGYVLVNDWSARDLQAWEYIPLGPFTSKNLATSISPWVVLADALADAKGPGIANDTPLLPYLRQKTPDQVLQVELEVDLTTAEGDTTTISRSNSRFLLWSWPQMIAHHTISGCNLRPGDLFGSGTISGEDPASTGCLLERTGGGKTTMRLQGGGERRFLLDGDTVVIRGWAGKEGARVGFGEVSGKILPAEQLF
;
A
#
# COMPACT_ATOMS: atom_id res chain seq x y z
N MET A 1 0.28 27.18 -5.38
CA MET A 1 1.67 26.69 -5.27
C MET A 1 2.07 26.73 -3.80
N SER A 2 3.17 26.10 -3.40
CA SER A 2 3.70 26.17 -2.02
C SER A 2 4.74 27.27 -1.90
N TRP A 3 4.92 27.87 -0.71
CA TRP A 3 6.10 28.73 -0.44
C TRP A 3 7.39 27.90 -0.27
N LEU A 4 7.29 26.59 -0.15
CA LEU A 4 8.43 25.67 -0.29
C LEU A 4 8.71 25.39 -1.76
N SER A 5 10.00 25.29 -2.10
CA SER A 5 10.41 24.80 -3.41
C SER A 5 10.08 23.31 -3.50
N ILE A 6 9.20 22.92 -4.41
CA ILE A 6 8.78 21.54 -4.63
C ILE A 6 9.13 21.15 -6.07
N PRO A 7 9.96 20.11 -6.29
CA PRO A 7 10.23 19.59 -7.63
C PRO A 7 8.94 19.18 -8.36
N GLN A 8 8.87 19.43 -9.67
CA GLN A 8 7.64 19.19 -10.43
C GLN A 8 7.25 17.70 -10.48
N ASP A 9 8.23 16.82 -10.48
CA ASP A 9 8.08 15.37 -10.47
C ASP A 9 7.89 14.80 -9.04
N SER A 10 7.96 15.64 -8.01
CA SER A 10 7.85 15.22 -6.61
C SER A 10 6.54 14.49 -6.34
N HIS A 11 6.64 13.36 -5.64
CA HIS A 11 5.48 12.62 -5.14
C HIS A 11 4.70 13.43 -4.08
N PHE A 12 5.34 14.42 -3.45
CA PHE A 12 4.83 15.12 -2.28
C PHE A 12 4.48 16.57 -2.62
N SER A 13 3.64 16.76 -3.64
CA SER A 13 3.11 18.09 -3.97
C SER A 13 2.18 18.62 -2.88
N LEU A 14 1.84 19.91 -2.97
CA LEU A 14 0.82 20.52 -2.13
C LEU A 14 -0.55 19.85 -2.28
N SER A 15 -0.83 19.21 -3.43
CA SER A 15 -2.05 18.44 -3.66
C SER A 15 -2.06 17.11 -2.90
N ASN A 16 -0.95 16.64 -2.34
CA ASN A 16 -0.86 15.36 -1.66
C ASN A 16 -1.10 15.47 -0.13
N ILE A 17 -0.08 15.91 0.61
CA ILE A 17 -0.02 15.93 2.09
C ILE A 17 -0.32 14.54 2.71
N PRO A 18 0.53 13.52 2.45
CA PRO A 18 0.39 12.22 3.07
C PRO A 18 0.96 12.22 4.49
N PHE A 19 0.46 11.33 5.33
CA PHE A 19 0.84 11.21 6.74
C PHE A 19 1.74 10.00 6.95
N GLY A 20 2.74 10.11 7.82
CA GLY A 20 3.66 9.03 8.15
C GLY A 20 4.15 9.13 9.58
N ILE A 21 4.97 8.15 9.98
CA ILE A 21 5.67 8.15 11.26
C ILE A 21 7.17 8.24 10.99
N ILE A 22 7.83 9.20 11.62
CA ILE A 22 9.26 9.44 11.47
C ILE A 22 9.98 9.41 12.82
N SER A 23 11.28 9.19 12.78
CA SER A 23 12.23 9.62 13.82
C SER A 23 13.45 10.25 13.15
N THR A 24 14.38 10.78 13.94
CA THR A 24 15.68 11.26 13.47
C THR A 24 16.79 10.65 14.33
N ASP A 25 18.04 10.77 13.90
CA ASP A 25 19.18 10.33 14.73
C ASP A 25 19.29 11.14 16.03
N GLN A 26 18.86 12.40 16.01
CA GLN A 26 18.85 13.30 17.16
C GLN A 26 17.70 13.02 18.13
N ASP A 27 16.55 12.55 17.61
CA ASP A 27 15.41 12.14 18.40
C ASP A 27 14.83 10.83 17.84
N PRO A 28 15.19 9.68 18.45
CA PRO A 28 14.78 8.36 17.97
C PRO A 28 13.31 8.04 18.26
N THR A 29 12.56 8.94 18.93
CA THR A 29 11.16 8.72 19.27
C THR A 29 10.28 8.78 18.02
N PRO A 30 9.59 7.68 17.63
CA PRO A 30 8.65 7.69 16.51
C PRO A 30 7.51 8.68 16.75
N ARG A 31 7.18 9.50 15.74
CA ARG A 31 6.15 10.54 15.84
C ARG A 31 5.50 10.87 14.48
N PRO A 32 4.29 11.45 14.48
CA PRO A 32 3.57 11.79 13.25
C PRO A 32 4.25 12.92 12.48
N ALA A 33 4.24 12.79 11.16
CA ALA A 33 4.69 13.81 10.23
C ALA A 33 3.81 13.83 8.96
N ILE A 34 3.92 14.90 8.17
CA ILE A 34 3.52 14.89 6.76
C ILE A 34 4.74 15.06 5.86
N ALA A 35 4.67 14.56 4.62
CA ALA A 35 5.67 14.82 3.59
C ALA A 35 5.24 15.96 2.66
N ILE A 36 6.18 16.86 2.33
CA ILE A 36 5.99 17.99 1.41
C ILE A 36 7.31 18.31 0.69
N GLY A 37 7.36 18.10 -0.62
CA GLY A 37 8.59 18.16 -1.41
C GLY A 37 9.68 17.25 -0.83
N ASP A 38 10.83 17.84 -0.53
CA ASP A 38 11.97 17.16 0.10
C ASP A 38 11.96 17.28 1.64
N HIS A 39 10.85 17.75 2.21
CA HIS A 39 10.71 17.97 3.64
C HIS A 39 9.69 17.04 4.28
N ALA A 40 9.89 16.77 5.57
CA ALA A 40 8.91 16.20 6.47
C ALA A 40 8.57 17.24 7.54
N LEU A 41 7.29 17.59 7.68
CA LEU A 41 6.83 18.45 8.77
C LEU A 41 6.50 17.56 9.97
N ASP A 42 7.33 17.63 11.02
CA ASP A 42 7.14 17.01 12.33
C ASP A 42 5.88 17.60 12.99
N LEU A 43 4.82 16.81 13.03
CA LEU A 43 3.53 17.26 13.55
C LEU A 43 3.56 17.41 15.06
N ARG A 44 4.40 16.66 15.79
CA ARG A 44 4.53 16.82 17.24
C ARG A 44 5.14 18.19 17.56
N ALA A 45 6.20 18.58 16.86
CA ALA A 45 6.80 19.91 17.00
C ALA A 45 5.82 21.02 16.56
N PHE A 46 5.13 20.81 15.44
CA PHE A 46 4.13 21.75 14.91
C PHE A 46 2.99 22.02 15.90
N VAL A 47 2.38 20.97 16.47
CA VAL A 47 1.26 21.16 17.41
C VAL A 47 1.70 21.71 18.77
N SER A 48 2.90 21.33 19.23
CA SER A 48 3.45 21.84 20.50
C SER A 48 3.73 23.35 20.46
N ALA A 49 3.99 23.90 19.27
CA ALA A 49 4.18 25.32 19.02
C ALA A 49 2.89 26.06 18.64
N ASP A 50 1.72 25.51 18.97
CA ASP A 50 0.39 26.03 18.62
C ASP A 50 0.19 26.20 17.09
N GLY A 51 0.68 25.24 16.31
CA GLY A 51 0.55 25.22 14.86
C GLY A 51 -0.91 25.20 14.35
N PHE A 52 -1.88 24.89 15.21
CA PHE A 52 -3.33 24.99 14.94
C PHE A 52 -3.97 26.28 15.50
N SER A 53 -3.19 27.31 15.82
CA SER A 53 -3.66 28.62 16.30
C SER A 53 -4.61 29.30 15.30
N ALA A 54 -4.31 29.21 14.01
CA ALA A 54 -5.11 29.77 12.91
C ALA A 54 -6.13 28.78 12.33
N ALA A 55 -6.38 27.65 13.01
CA ALA A 55 -7.34 26.65 12.55
C ALA A 55 -8.73 27.27 12.28
N PRO A 56 -9.42 26.89 11.19
CA PRO A 56 -10.74 27.42 10.89
C PRO A 56 -11.77 26.95 11.94
N PRO A 57 -12.92 27.64 12.10
CA PRO A 57 -13.91 27.35 13.15
C PRO A 57 -14.34 25.87 13.24
N GLU A 58 -14.49 25.20 12.10
CA GLU A 58 -14.86 23.79 12.00
C GLU A 58 -13.82 22.85 12.63
N LEU A 59 -12.55 23.27 12.63
CA LEU A 59 -11.44 22.52 13.22
C LEU A 59 -11.20 22.93 14.69
N LYS A 60 -11.50 24.18 15.07
CA LYS A 60 -11.32 24.67 16.45
C LYS A 60 -12.05 23.81 17.48
N GLY A 61 -13.28 23.38 17.19
CA GLY A 61 -14.05 22.50 18.08
C GLY A 61 -13.45 21.10 18.28
N LYS A 62 -12.47 20.71 17.46
CA LYS A 62 -11.76 19.42 17.53
C LYS A 62 -10.27 19.58 17.82
N LYS A 63 -9.80 20.80 18.10
CA LYS A 63 -8.37 21.11 18.24
C LYS A 63 -7.71 20.22 19.30
N ASP A 64 -8.31 20.10 20.48
CA ASP A 64 -7.71 19.35 21.58
C ASP A 64 -7.51 17.87 21.26
N VAL A 65 -8.50 17.23 20.61
CA VAL A 65 -8.40 15.82 20.21
C VAL A 65 -7.40 15.60 19.07
N ILE A 66 -7.28 16.56 18.15
CA ILE A 66 -6.27 16.53 17.07
C ILE A 66 -4.87 16.69 17.65
N VAL A 67 -4.67 17.70 18.49
CA VAL A 67 -3.38 17.98 19.14
C VAL A 67 -2.94 16.76 19.93
N LYS A 68 -3.83 16.18 20.74
CA LYS A 68 -3.54 14.94 21.48
C LYS A 68 -3.14 13.80 20.54
N ALA A 69 -3.90 13.58 19.47
CA ALA A 69 -3.63 12.51 18.51
C ALA A 69 -2.32 12.68 17.72
N LEU A 70 -1.77 13.90 17.65
CA LEU A 70 -0.53 14.20 16.91
C LEU A 70 0.69 14.43 17.81
N ALA A 71 0.49 14.88 19.05
CA ALA A 71 1.59 15.21 19.98
C ALA A 71 2.17 13.98 20.69
N GLU A 72 1.32 13.02 21.05
CA GLU A 72 1.67 11.90 21.95
C GLU A 72 1.78 10.55 21.24
N ALA A 73 1.46 10.51 19.94
CA ALA A 73 1.31 9.26 19.23
C ALA A 73 2.63 8.74 18.64
N SER A 74 2.84 7.42 18.69
CA SER A 74 3.90 6.73 17.95
C SER A 74 3.40 6.09 16.66
N THR A 75 2.09 6.13 16.41
CA THR A 75 1.41 5.60 15.22
C THR A 75 0.22 6.50 14.85
N LEU A 76 -0.29 6.36 13.62
CA LEU A 76 -1.41 7.17 13.13
C LEU A 76 -2.80 6.66 13.57
N ASN A 77 -2.90 5.55 14.32
CA ASN A 77 -4.18 4.93 14.67
C ASN A 77 -5.13 5.91 15.38
N ALA A 78 -4.63 6.69 16.35
CA ALA A 78 -5.45 7.66 17.08
C ALA A 78 -5.94 8.80 16.19
N PHE A 79 -5.10 9.27 15.25
CA PHE A 79 -5.51 10.28 14.27
C PHE A 79 -6.52 9.70 13.29
N ALA A 80 -6.31 8.50 12.78
CA ALA A 80 -7.22 7.80 11.89
C ALA A 80 -8.62 7.64 12.52
N ALA A 81 -8.67 7.24 13.80
CA ALA A 81 -9.92 7.09 14.55
C ALA A 81 -10.77 8.38 14.66
N LEU A 82 -10.21 9.57 14.40
CA LEU A 82 -10.98 10.82 14.34
C LEU A 82 -11.92 10.89 13.11
N GLY A 83 -11.75 9.99 12.15
CA GLY A 83 -12.60 9.83 10.98
C GLY A 83 -12.28 10.80 9.83
N ARG A 84 -12.64 10.37 8.61
CA ARG A 84 -12.30 11.02 7.34
C ARG A 84 -12.60 12.51 7.28
N HIS A 85 -13.71 12.94 7.87
CA HIS A 85 -14.06 14.36 7.92
C HIS A 85 -13.00 15.21 8.66
N VAL A 86 -12.42 14.71 9.75
CA VAL A 86 -11.36 15.43 10.48
C VAL A 86 -10.07 15.46 9.67
N HIS A 87 -9.71 14.34 9.03
CA HIS A 87 -8.52 14.26 8.17
C HIS A 87 -8.59 15.29 7.04
N ARG A 88 -9.77 15.46 6.42
CA ARG A 88 -10.03 16.47 5.39
C ARG A 88 -9.75 17.88 5.87
N LEU A 89 -10.27 18.23 7.05
CA LEU A 89 -10.11 19.57 7.61
C LEU A 89 -8.64 19.84 7.97
N VAL A 90 -7.95 18.87 8.58
CA VAL A 90 -6.52 18.97 8.89
C VAL A 90 -5.69 19.11 7.61
N ARG A 91 -5.96 18.28 6.59
CA ARG A 91 -5.27 18.35 5.29
C ARG A 91 -5.44 19.74 4.65
N ARG A 92 -6.68 20.25 4.57
CA ARG A 92 -6.95 21.58 4.00
C ARG A 92 -6.23 22.69 4.77
N TYR A 93 -6.22 22.61 6.10
CA TYR A 93 -5.51 23.58 6.92
C TYR A 93 -3.99 23.54 6.67
N LEU A 94 -3.39 22.35 6.62
CA LEU A 94 -1.97 22.21 6.31
C LEU A 94 -1.64 22.70 4.89
N GLN A 95 -2.53 22.47 3.92
CA GLN A 95 -2.39 23.02 2.57
C GLN A 95 -2.39 24.55 2.58
N ASP A 96 -3.31 25.19 3.32
CA ASP A 96 -3.35 26.64 3.46
C ASP A 96 -2.12 27.20 4.17
N VAL A 97 -1.64 26.56 5.25
CA VAL A 97 -0.39 26.95 5.95
C VAL A 97 0.83 26.86 5.01
N LEU A 98 0.85 25.89 4.10
CA LEU A 98 1.94 25.65 3.16
C LEU A 98 1.79 26.41 1.83
N ALA A 99 0.63 27.01 1.55
CA ALA A 99 0.37 27.71 0.30
C ALA A 99 1.18 29.01 0.18
N GLU A 100 1.68 29.31 -1.02
CA GLU A 100 2.47 30.52 -1.29
C GLU A 100 1.76 31.81 -0.84
N ASP A 101 0.45 31.87 -1.09
CA ASP A 101 -0.48 32.93 -0.75
C ASP A 101 -1.20 32.72 0.60
N THR A 102 -0.62 31.92 1.50
CA THR A 102 -1.19 31.61 2.82
C THR A 102 -1.68 32.85 3.57
N ALA A 103 -2.89 32.77 4.12
CA ALA A 103 -3.45 33.82 5.01
C ALA A 103 -2.80 33.82 6.40
N HIS A 104 -1.96 32.81 6.71
CA HIS A 104 -1.45 32.53 8.05
C HIS A 104 0.07 32.37 8.07
N PRO A 105 0.86 33.30 7.49
CA PRO A 105 2.28 33.09 7.30
C PRO A 105 3.08 33.02 8.61
N THR A 106 2.57 33.65 9.67
CA THR A 106 3.18 33.62 11.01
C THR A 106 3.05 32.26 11.70
N VAL A 107 2.20 31.35 11.21
CA VAL A 107 2.09 29.99 11.75
C VAL A 107 3.36 29.20 11.45
N LEU A 108 3.84 29.24 10.20
CA LEU A 108 5.02 28.48 9.79
C LEU A 108 5.98 29.24 8.87
N ARG A 109 5.52 29.81 7.75
CA ARG A 109 6.38 30.43 6.72
C ARG A 109 7.36 31.45 7.30
N ASP A 110 6.87 32.36 8.13
CA ASP A 110 7.64 33.48 8.70
C ASP A 110 8.12 33.15 10.13
N ASN A 111 7.78 31.97 10.67
CA ASN A 111 8.18 31.49 11.99
C ASN A 111 9.48 30.69 11.91
N GLU A 112 10.61 31.40 11.80
CA GLU A 112 11.92 30.78 11.63
C GLU A 112 12.29 29.75 12.73
N PRO A 113 12.06 30.01 14.03
CA PRO A 113 12.30 29.01 15.07
C PRO A 113 11.51 27.71 14.86
N LEU A 114 10.22 27.81 14.53
CA LEU A 114 9.40 26.62 14.30
C LEU A 114 9.80 25.89 13.03
N ARG A 115 10.13 26.59 11.93
CA ARG A 115 10.63 25.93 10.72
C ARG A 115 11.87 25.11 10.99
N ARG A 116 12.85 25.64 11.73
CA ARG A 116 14.06 24.88 12.09
C ARG A 116 13.76 23.66 12.95
N ALA A 117 12.76 23.75 13.83
CA ALA A 117 12.41 22.66 14.73
C ALA A 117 11.52 21.59 14.09
N ALA A 118 10.61 21.98 13.19
CA ALA A 118 9.55 21.12 12.69
C ALA A 118 9.69 20.74 11.22
N LEU A 119 10.37 21.54 10.38
CA LEU A 119 10.52 21.25 8.96
C LEU A 119 11.87 20.58 8.69
N LEU A 120 11.85 19.24 8.72
CA LEU A 120 13.04 18.40 8.61
C LEU A 120 13.30 18.03 7.15
N SER A 121 14.56 17.82 6.78
CA SER A 121 14.90 17.26 5.46
C SER A 121 14.57 15.76 5.42
N ARG A 122 13.97 15.26 4.34
CA ARG A 122 13.52 13.85 4.23
C ARG A 122 14.65 12.83 4.18
N ASP A 123 15.85 13.22 3.80
CA ASP A 123 17.06 12.40 3.88
C ASP A 123 17.61 12.25 5.31
N GLN A 124 17.17 13.10 6.23
CA GLN A 124 17.54 13.06 7.66
C GLN A 124 16.50 12.36 8.54
N VAL A 125 15.39 11.91 7.98
CA VAL A 125 14.35 11.20 8.73
C VAL A 125 14.38 9.70 8.45
N ARG A 126 14.13 8.93 9.49
CA ARG A 126 13.88 7.49 9.40
C ARG A 126 12.38 7.24 9.46
N ASN A 127 11.83 6.61 8.43
CA ASN A 127 10.43 6.21 8.42
C ASN A 127 10.18 4.95 9.26
N HIS A 128 9.00 4.88 9.87
CA HIS A 128 8.49 3.70 10.59
C HIS A 128 7.19 3.23 9.96
N LEU A 129 6.64 2.10 10.44
CA LEU A 129 5.29 1.71 10.07
C LEU A 129 4.30 2.81 10.45
N PRO A 130 3.40 3.23 9.54
CA PRO A 130 2.51 4.36 9.80
C PRO A 130 1.43 4.02 10.85
N MET A 131 1.07 2.74 10.99
CA MET A 131 0.03 2.28 11.89
C MET A 131 0.45 0.99 12.59
N THR A 132 -0.08 0.78 13.79
CA THR A 132 -0.20 -0.58 14.32
C THR A 132 -1.29 -1.28 13.52
N VAL A 133 -0.91 -2.29 12.75
CA VAL A 133 -1.84 -3.11 11.96
C VAL A 133 -2.54 -4.08 12.90
N GLY A 134 -3.86 -3.94 13.05
CA GLY A 134 -4.69 -4.86 13.85
C GLY A 134 -4.83 -6.19 13.11
N ASP A 135 -5.60 -6.15 12.02
CA ASP A 135 -5.70 -7.23 11.04
C ASP A 135 -5.18 -6.79 9.66
N TYR A 136 -4.59 -7.75 8.95
CA TYR A 136 -4.24 -7.62 7.54
C TYR A 136 -5.11 -8.60 6.75
N THR A 137 -5.81 -8.11 5.74
CA THR A 137 -6.58 -8.95 4.80
C THR A 137 -6.12 -8.67 3.40
N ASP A 138 -5.81 -9.71 2.66
CA ASP A 138 -5.37 -9.58 1.29
C ASP A 138 -6.48 -10.05 0.35
N PHE A 139 -6.90 -9.15 -0.54
CA PHE A 139 -7.91 -9.45 -1.54
C PHE A 139 -7.29 -10.11 -2.76
N TYR A 140 -8.12 -10.56 -3.67
CA TYR A 140 -7.71 -11.10 -4.96
C TYR A 140 -8.36 -10.32 -6.09
N ALA A 141 -8.38 -8.99 -6.02
CA ALA A 141 -9.22 -8.15 -6.87
C ALA A 141 -8.65 -7.87 -8.27
N GLY A 142 -7.40 -8.21 -8.56
CA GLY A 142 -6.81 -8.11 -9.89
C GLY A 142 -7.31 -9.20 -10.85
N LYS A 143 -8.25 -8.86 -11.75
CA LYS A 143 -8.87 -9.84 -12.67
C LYS A 143 -7.87 -10.45 -13.65
N ASN A 144 -7.01 -9.63 -14.24
CA ASN A 144 -5.99 -10.11 -15.17
C ASN A 144 -5.02 -11.05 -14.46
N HIS A 145 -4.61 -10.71 -13.24
CA HIS A 145 -3.79 -11.57 -12.41
C HIS A 145 -4.48 -12.92 -12.12
N ALA A 146 -5.74 -12.89 -11.68
CA ALA A 146 -6.53 -14.10 -11.44
C ALA A 146 -6.67 -14.98 -12.69
N PHE A 147 -6.86 -14.36 -13.86
CA PHE A 147 -6.92 -15.06 -15.14
C PHE A 147 -5.56 -15.67 -15.52
N ASN A 148 -4.46 -14.92 -15.38
CA ASN A 148 -3.11 -15.38 -15.71
C ASN A 148 -2.70 -16.58 -14.83
N VAL A 149 -2.83 -16.44 -13.51
CA VAL A 149 -2.55 -17.51 -12.56
C VAL A 149 -3.46 -18.71 -12.79
N GLY A 150 -4.76 -18.48 -12.94
CA GLY A 150 -5.71 -19.54 -13.25
C GLY A 150 -5.37 -20.29 -14.53
N SER A 151 -4.94 -19.59 -15.58
CA SER A 151 -4.53 -20.18 -16.84
C SER A 151 -3.28 -21.06 -16.71
N LEU A 152 -2.31 -20.65 -15.87
CA LEU A 152 -1.10 -21.44 -15.62
C LEU A 152 -1.39 -22.78 -14.92
N PHE A 153 -2.37 -22.81 -14.01
CA PHE A 153 -2.66 -23.99 -13.20
C PHE A 153 -3.80 -24.86 -13.73
N ARG A 154 -4.83 -24.25 -14.34
CA ARG A 154 -6.06 -24.93 -14.76
C ARG A 154 -6.35 -24.79 -16.25
N GLY A 155 -5.57 -23.99 -16.97
CA GLY A 155 -5.86 -23.64 -18.37
C GLY A 155 -6.87 -22.48 -18.50
N PRO A 156 -6.86 -21.78 -19.64
CA PRO A 156 -7.60 -20.52 -19.83
C PRO A 156 -9.13 -20.68 -19.76
N ALA A 157 -9.66 -21.81 -20.19
CA ALA A 157 -11.10 -22.08 -20.18
C ALA A 157 -11.72 -22.12 -18.77
N THR A 158 -10.90 -22.43 -17.75
CA THR A 158 -11.30 -22.53 -16.35
C THR A 158 -10.41 -21.68 -15.45
N ALA A 159 -9.88 -20.58 -16.00
CA ALA A 159 -8.95 -19.71 -15.30
C ALA A 159 -9.59 -19.04 -14.10
N LEU A 160 -10.72 -18.36 -14.29
CA LEU A 160 -11.49 -17.78 -13.20
C LEU A 160 -12.40 -18.84 -12.57
N GLN A 161 -12.37 -18.94 -11.25
CA GLN A 161 -13.29 -19.79 -10.51
C GLN A 161 -14.71 -19.20 -10.57
N PRO A 162 -15.78 -20.02 -10.46
CA PRO A 162 -17.16 -19.56 -10.61
C PRO A 162 -17.57 -18.42 -9.68
N ASN A 163 -16.95 -18.30 -8.50
CA ASN A 163 -17.25 -17.24 -7.52
C ASN A 163 -16.57 -15.90 -7.84
N TYR A 164 -15.51 -15.89 -8.64
CA TYR A 164 -14.59 -14.75 -8.76
C TYR A 164 -15.26 -13.45 -9.23
N LEU A 165 -16.24 -13.56 -10.14
CA LEU A 165 -16.97 -12.39 -10.67
C LEU A 165 -18.19 -12.00 -9.82
N HIS A 166 -18.51 -12.76 -8.77
CA HIS A 166 -19.68 -12.54 -7.92
C HIS A 166 -19.34 -11.89 -6.58
N LEU A 167 -18.11 -12.06 -6.08
CA LEU A 167 -17.63 -11.49 -4.83
C LEU A 167 -16.13 -11.18 -4.87
N PRO A 168 -15.65 -10.18 -4.10
CA PRO A 168 -14.22 -9.91 -3.95
C PRO A 168 -13.58 -10.97 -3.04
N VAL A 169 -13.02 -12.02 -3.64
CA VAL A 169 -12.32 -13.10 -2.92
C VAL A 169 -11.15 -12.52 -2.10
N ALA A 170 -10.96 -13.02 -0.87
CA ALA A 170 -9.89 -12.58 0.02
C ALA A 170 -9.50 -13.68 1.02
N TYR A 171 -8.39 -13.48 1.72
CA TYR A 171 -7.96 -14.27 2.86
C TYR A 171 -7.32 -13.39 3.94
N HIS A 172 -7.28 -13.87 5.18
CA HIS A 172 -6.58 -13.18 6.24
C HIS A 172 -5.07 -13.34 6.05
N GLY A 173 -4.37 -12.22 5.87
CA GLY A 173 -2.91 -12.16 5.82
C GLY A 173 -2.31 -12.14 7.21
N ARG A 174 -0.99 -11.89 7.30
CA ARG A 174 -0.27 -11.85 8.57
C ARG A 174 0.16 -10.43 8.96
N ALA A 175 -0.55 -9.83 9.91
CA ALA A 175 -0.25 -8.47 10.39
C ALA A 175 1.17 -8.32 10.99
N SER A 176 1.68 -9.32 11.72
CA SER A 176 2.97 -9.22 12.41
C SER A 176 4.19 -9.13 11.47
N SER A 177 4.03 -9.54 10.21
CA SER A 177 5.08 -9.52 9.18
C SER A 177 4.89 -8.37 8.18
N VAL A 178 3.97 -7.44 8.45
CA VAL A 178 3.89 -6.18 7.72
C VAL A 178 5.06 -5.30 8.16
N VAL A 179 5.90 -4.87 7.22
CA VAL A 179 7.13 -4.11 7.48
C VAL A 179 7.18 -2.84 6.63
N VAL A 180 7.87 -1.82 7.12
CA VAL A 180 8.04 -0.56 6.38
C VAL A 180 9.05 -0.74 5.24
N SER A 181 8.86 0.02 4.15
CA SER A 181 9.81 0.17 3.05
C SER A 181 11.28 0.24 3.50
N GLY A 182 12.16 -0.41 2.75
CA GLY A 182 13.59 -0.53 3.03
C GLY A 182 13.96 -1.68 3.96
N THR A 183 12.99 -2.33 4.61
CA THR A 183 13.25 -3.52 5.42
C THR A 183 13.68 -4.68 4.51
N PRO A 184 14.88 -5.29 4.71
CA PRO A 184 15.30 -6.43 3.92
C PRO A 184 14.39 -7.64 4.13
N VAL A 185 14.17 -8.42 3.08
CA VAL A 185 13.35 -9.63 3.10
C VAL A 185 14.23 -10.84 2.97
N ARG A 186 14.13 -11.76 3.92
CA ARG A 186 14.94 -12.98 3.89
C ARG A 186 14.24 -14.08 3.11
N ARG A 187 14.97 -14.73 2.20
CA ARG A 187 14.48 -15.93 1.51
C ARG A 187 14.06 -16.98 2.55
N PRO A 188 12.80 -17.47 2.51
CA PRO A 188 12.31 -18.38 3.53
C PRO A 188 12.78 -19.81 3.25
N TRP A 189 12.93 -20.58 4.33
CA TRP A 189 12.91 -22.04 4.28
C TRP A 189 11.48 -22.55 4.29
N GLY A 190 11.23 -23.67 3.62
CA GLY A 190 9.96 -24.37 3.73
C GLY A 190 9.94 -25.69 2.98
N GLN A 191 8.77 -26.31 2.95
CA GLN A 191 8.55 -27.55 2.21
C GLN A 191 8.26 -27.24 0.74
N ILE A 192 8.98 -27.89 -0.17
CA ILE A 192 8.77 -27.81 -1.61
C ILE A 192 8.62 -29.19 -2.23
N LEU A 193 7.80 -29.28 -3.28
CA LEU A 193 7.82 -30.43 -4.20
C LEU A 193 8.82 -30.14 -5.32
N LYS A 194 9.96 -30.85 -5.31
CA LYS A 194 10.98 -30.73 -6.37
C LYS A 194 10.47 -31.22 -7.72
N ASP A 195 9.71 -32.31 -7.69
CA ASP A 195 8.97 -32.83 -8.84
C ASP A 195 7.47 -32.88 -8.48
N PRO A 196 6.67 -31.89 -8.92
CA PRO A 196 5.23 -31.88 -8.68
C PRO A 196 4.46 -33.04 -9.32
N ALA A 197 5.06 -33.75 -10.28
CA ALA A 197 4.47 -34.90 -10.97
C ALA A 197 4.85 -36.25 -10.33
N ALA A 198 5.77 -36.26 -9.37
CA ALA A 198 6.19 -37.48 -8.69
C ALA A 198 5.07 -38.07 -7.83
N GLU A 199 4.93 -39.40 -7.86
CA GLU A 199 4.05 -40.16 -6.99
C GLU A 199 4.84 -41.28 -6.27
N PRO A 200 4.83 -41.34 -4.93
CA PRO A 200 4.11 -40.44 -4.02
C PRO A 200 4.73 -39.04 -3.97
N LYS A 201 3.90 -38.03 -3.71
CA LYS A 201 4.37 -36.66 -3.43
C LYS A 201 5.14 -36.64 -2.10
N VAL A 202 6.44 -36.42 -2.18
CA VAL A 202 7.32 -36.31 -1.00
C VAL A 202 7.97 -34.92 -1.00
N PRO A 203 7.70 -34.07 0.00
CA PRO A 203 8.31 -32.75 0.07
C PRO A 203 9.77 -32.82 0.51
N ALA A 204 10.55 -31.83 0.08
CA ALA A 204 11.88 -31.55 0.59
C ALA A 204 11.89 -30.25 1.37
N LEU A 205 12.67 -30.18 2.45
CA LEU A 205 12.97 -28.93 3.13
C LEU A 205 14.08 -28.19 2.35
N SER A 206 13.80 -26.95 1.94
CA SER A 206 14.72 -26.14 1.11
C SER A 206 14.43 -24.66 1.31
N PRO A 207 15.42 -23.77 1.08
CA PRO A 207 15.12 -22.38 0.76
C PRO A 207 14.22 -22.31 -0.48
N SER A 208 13.32 -21.33 -0.53
CA SER A 208 12.46 -21.10 -1.69
C SER A 208 13.30 -20.85 -2.93
N GLN A 209 12.98 -21.54 -4.01
CA GLN A 209 13.56 -21.39 -5.34
C GLN A 209 12.70 -20.49 -6.24
N ARG A 210 11.49 -20.14 -5.79
CA ARG A 210 10.52 -19.33 -6.54
C ARG A 210 9.99 -18.17 -5.70
N LEU A 211 10.93 -17.35 -5.21
CA LEU A 211 10.62 -16.12 -4.48
C LEU A 211 10.18 -15.02 -5.46
N ASP A 212 9.11 -14.33 -5.14
CA ASP A 212 8.42 -13.42 -6.04
C ASP A 212 7.96 -12.15 -5.30
N LEU A 213 7.68 -11.11 -6.08
CA LEU A 213 7.00 -9.90 -5.64
C LEU A 213 5.51 -9.99 -6.00
N GLU A 214 4.69 -9.18 -5.34
CA GLU A 214 3.32 -8.90 -5.78
C GLU A 214 3.07 -7.40 -5.72
N LEU A 215 2.86 -6.79 -6.91
CA LEU A 215 2.53 -5.38 -7.04
C LEU A 215 1.12 -5.12 -6.53
N GLU A 216 1.00 -4.39 -5.43
CA GLU A 216 -0.28 -4.12 -4.80
C GLU A 216 -0.44 -2.68 -4.29
N MET A 217 -1.69 -2.31 -4.05
CA MET A 217 -2.04 -1.17 -3.21
C MET A 217 -2.64 -1.66 -1.90
N GLY A 218 -2.41 -0.89 -0.85
CA GLY A 218 -2.98 -1.10 0.48
C GLY A 218 -3.93 0.02 0.87
N MET A 219 -4.94 -0.29 1.68
CA MET A 219 -5.91 0.66 2.22
C MET A 219 -6.01 0.51 3.73
N PHE A 220 -5.86 1.61 4.45
CA PHE A 220 -6.04 1.64 5.91
C PHE A 220 -7.44 2.07 6.30
N VAL A 221 -8.03 1.34 7.24
CA VAL A 221 -9.33 1.66 7.82
C VAL A 221 -9.19 2.77 8.86
N CYS A 222 -10.15 3.72 8.89
CA CYS A 222 -10.20 4.82 9.86
C CYS A 222 -11.32 4.72 10.90
N ARG A 223 -12.28 3.79 10.72
CA ARG A 223 -13.50 3.71 11.54
C ARG A 223 -13.84 2.26 11.86
N GLU A 224 -14.35 2.05 13.07
CA GLU A 224 -14.90 0.76 13.49
C GLU A 224 -16.40 0.62 13.12
N ASN A 225 -16.80 -0.59 12.77
CA ASN A 225 -18.20 -1.03 12.81
C ASN A 225 -18.39 -2.02 13.96
N GLU A 226 -19.59 -2.03 14.54
CA GLU A 226 -19.92 -2.98 15.61
C GLU A 226 -19.89 -4.42 15.08
N LEU A 227 -19.40 -5.36 15.88
CA LEU A 227 -19.45 -6.78 15.54
C LEU A 227 -20.91 -7.20 15.29
N GLY A 228 -21.15 -7.88 14.17
CA GLY A 228 -22.48 -8.24 13.69
C GLY A 228 -23.18 -7.16 12.86
N ARG A 229 -22.57 -5.97 12.69
CA ARG A 229 -23.15 -4.87 11.94
C ARG A 229 -22.35 -4.57 10.66
N PRO A 230 -22.82 -5.03 9.48
CA PRO A 230 -22.10 -4.84 8.23
C PRO A 230 -22.06 -3.36 7.82
N VAL A 231 -21.04 -3.00 7.02
CA VAL A 231 -20.90 -1.66 6.43
C VAL A 231 -21.57 -1.65 5.05
N PRO A 232 -22.60 -0.81 4.82
CA PRO A 232 -23.19 -0.66 3.49
C PRO A 232 -22.17 -0.14 2.47
N VAL A 233 -22.23 -0.64 1.23
CA VAL A 233 -21.27 -0.26 0.18
C VAL A 233 -21.23 1.23 -0.13
N ASP A 234 -22.36 1.93 -0.02
CA ASP A 234 -22.43 3.38 -0.24
C ASP A 234 -21.88 4.21 0.94
N GLU A 235 -21.66 3.60 2.12
CA GLU A 235 -21.05 4.23 3.30
C GLU A 235 -19.57 3.87 3.45
N ALA A 236 -19.11 2.84 2.76
CA ALA A 236 -17.78 2.26 2.94
C ALA A 236 -16.63 3.22 2.60
N ASP A 237 -16.83 4.20 1.72
CA ASP A 237 -15.80 5.20 1.39
C ASP A 237 -15.42 6.08 2.61
N ASP A 238 -16.33 6.25 3.57
CA ASP A 238 -16.08 6.99 4.82
C ASP A 238 -15.26 6.18 5.85
N TYR A 239 -15.07 4.88 5.62
CA TYR A 239 -14.22 4.02 6.45
C TYR A 239 -12.76 4.06 6.03
N ILE A 240 -12.43 4.71 4.92
CA ILE A 240 -11.08 4.74 4.37
C ILE A 240 -10.29 5.91 4.97
N PHE A 241 -9.16 5.61 5.61
CA PHE A 241 -8.17 6.62 6.02
C PHE A 241 -7.41 7.14 4.81
N GLY A 242 -6.78 6.20 4.10
CA GLY A 242 -5.89 6.47 2.99
C GLY A 242 -5.21 5.21 2.51
N TYR A 243 -4.25 5.39 1.62
CA TYR A 243 -3.67 4.32 0.83
C TYR A 243 -2.15 4.30 0.92
N VAL A 244 -1.58 3.12 0.73
CA VAL A 244 -0.15 2.85 0.62
C VAL A 244 0.14 1.95 -0.58
N LEU A 245 1.39 1.85 -1.00
CA LEU A 245 1.85 0.76 -1.87
C LEU A 245 2.15 -0.46 -1.02
N VAL A 246 1.94 -1.65 -1.57
CA VAL A 246 2.19 -2.94 -0.91
C VAL A 246 3.04 -3.81 -1.84
N ASN A 247 4.00 -4.52 -1.27
CA ASN A 247 4.64 -5.68 -1.90
C ASN A 247 4.38 -6.92 -1.04
N ASP A 248 3.51 -7.81 -1.50
CA ASP A 248 3.19 -9.05 -0.80
C ASP A 248 4.13 -10.19 -1.24
N TRP A 249 5.30 -10.23 -0.62
CA TRP A 249 6.37 -11.17 -0.97
C TRP A 249 5.87 -12.61 -0.90
N SER A 250 6.24 -13.39 -1.91
CA SER A 250 5.61 -14.69 -2.14
C SER A 250 6.62 -15.78 -2.47
N ALA A 251 6.62 -16.86 -1.69
CA ALA A 251 7.38 -18.07 -2.01
C ALA A 251 6.48 -19.09 -2.74
N ARG A 252 6.45 -19.01 -4.08
CA ARG A 252 5.47 -19.71 -4.93
C ARG A 252 5.54 -21.23 -4.85
N ASP A 253 6.73 -21.77 -4.61
CA ASP A 253 6.98 -23.20 -4.47
C ASP A 253 6.50 -23.75 -3.12
N LEU A 254 6.66 -22.99 -2.02
CA LEU A 254 6.01 -23.28 -0.74
C LEU A 254 4.49 -23.21 -0.90
N GLN A 255 4.01 -22.13 -1.54
CA GLN A 255 2.59 -21.85 -1.73
C GLN A 255 1.88 -23.01 -2.42
N ALA A 256 2.44 -23.48 -3.54
CA ALA A 256 1.87 -24.55 -4.35
C ALA A 256 1.68 -25.86 -3.57
N TRP A 257 2.53 -26.12 -2.57
CA TRP A 257 2.44 -27.32 -1.73
C TRP A 257 1.44 -27.15 -0.57
N GLU A 258 1.39 -25.97 0.06
CA GLU A 258 0.62 -25.78 1.31
C GLU A 258 -0.84 -25.34 1.10
N TYR A 259 -1.16 -24.67 -0.01
CA TYR A 259 -2.38 -23.84 -0.06
C TYR A 259 -3.70 -24.61 -0.15
N ILE A 260 -3.67 -25.91 -0.49
CA ILE A 260 -4.89 -26.71 -0.60
C ILE A 260 -5.12 -27.45 0.72
N PRO A 261 -6.30 -27.33 1.37
CA PRO A 261 -7.49 -26.56 0.96
C PRO A 261 -7.63 -25.17 1.61
N LEU A 262 -6.67 -24.77 2.47
CA LEU A 262 -6.89 -23.68 3.45
C LEU A 262 -6.42 -22.29 2.99
N GLY A 263 -5.83 -22.18 1.80
CA GLY A 263 -5.27 -20.94 1.28
C GLY A 263 -3.79 -20.72 1.63
N PRO A 264 -3.19 -19.62 1.16
CA PRO A 264 -1.78 -19.30 1.38
C PRO A 264 -1.46 -19.11 2.87
N PHE A 265 -0.27 -19.53 3.31
CA PHE A 265 0.14 -19.39 4.70
C PHE A 265 1.64 -19.03 4.85
N THR A 266 2.54 -20.00 4.99
CA THR A 266 3.97 -19.74 5.20
C THR A 266 4.66 -19.13 3.98
N SER A 267 4.06 -19.32 2.81
CA SER A 267 4.51 -18.70 1.56
C SER A 267 4.27 -17.19 1.48
N LYS A 268 3.44 -16.62 2.37
CA LYS A 268 3.06 -15.20 2.40
C LYS A 268 3.43 -14.51 3.71
N ASN A 269 3.48 -15.24 4.83
CA ASN A 269 3.79 -14.66 6.14
C ASN A 269 5.29 -14.37 6.37
N LEU A 270 6.15 -14.54 5.36
CA LEU A 270 7.58 -14.20 5.43
C LEU A 270 7.81 -12.69 5.59
N ALA A 271 7.05 -11.87 4.86
CA ALA A 271 7.11 -10.41 4.85
C ALA A 271 6.04 -9.86 3.92
N THR A 272 5.42 -8.75 4.31
CA THR A 272 4.63 -7.88 3.42
C THR A 272 5.18 -6.47 3.61
N SER A 273 5.73 -5.84 2.58
CA SER A 273 6.30 -4.49 2.71
C SER A 273 5.27 -3.43 2.35
N ILE A 274 5.24 -2.29 3.06
CA ILE A 274 4.38 -1.15 2.73
C ILE A 274 5.14 0.18 2.62
N SER A 275 4.66 1.09 1.77
CA SER A 275 5.20 2.45 1.69
C SER A 275 4.90 3.24 2.99
N PRO A 276 5.82 4.10 3.45
CA PRO A 276 5.71 4.71 4.77
C PRO A 276 4.72 5.87 4.87
N TRP A 277 4.37 6.50 3.75
CA TRP A 277 3.51 7.68 3.69
C TRP A 277 2.11 7.28 3.24
N VAL A 278 1.13 7.42 4.12
CA VAL A 278 -0.28 7.15 3.85
C VAL A 278 -0.89 8.34 3.11
N VAL A 279 -1.20 8.14 1.84
CA VAL A 279 -1.90 9.14 1.01
C VAL A 279 -3.37 9.15 1.40
N LEU A 280 -3.85 10.27 1.95
CA LEU A 280 -5.23 10.36 2.44
C LEU A 280 -6.24 10.12 1.31
N ALA A 281 -7.39 9.52 1.64
CA ALA A 281 -8.44 9.22 0.67
C ALA A 281 -8.89 10.45 -0.15
N ASP A 282 -8.96 11.61 0.50
CA ASP A 282 -9.34 12.88 -0.13
C ASP A 282 -8.26 13.48 -1.04
N ALA A 283 -7.02 12.98 -1.00
CA ALA A 283 -5.98 13.38 -1.96
C ALA A 283 -6.13 12.67 -3.31
N LEU A 284 -6.81 11.52 -3.33
CA LEU A 284 -7.04 10.72 -4.54
C LEU A 284 -8.48 10.79 -5.04
N ALA A 285 -9.30 11.71 -4.52
CA ALA A 285 -10.71 11.82 -4.92
C ALA A 285 -10.88 12.02 -6.43
N ASP A 286 -10.02 12.85 -7.04
CA ASP A 286 -10.03 13.14 -8.48
C ASP A 286 -9.35 12.03 -9.32
N ALA A 287 -8.79 11.01 -8.67
CA ALA A 287 -8.19 9.85 -9.33
C ALA A 287 -9.15 8.66 -9.42
N LYS A 288 -10.42 8.80 -9.03
CA LYS A 288 -11.44 7.76 -9.17
C LYS A 288 -11.97 7.69 -10.61
N GLY A 289 -12.16 6.48 -11.11
CA GLY A 289 -12.67 6.21 -12.46
C GLY A 289 -13.16 4.77 -12.62
N PRO A 290 -13.49 4.35 -13.86
CA PRO A 290 -13.92 2.98 -14.15
C PRO A 290 -12.76 1.98 -13.96
N GLY A 291 -13.05 0.85 -13.32
CA GLY A 291 -12.14 -0.31 -13.29
C GLY A 291 -12.37 -1.25 -14.47
N ILE A 292 -11.93 -2.50 -14.34
CA ILE A 292 -12.29 -3.54 -15.32
C ILE A 292 -13.79 -3.81 -15.26
N ALA A 293 -14.44 -3.86 -16.42
CA ALA A 293 -15.85 -4.18 -16.52
C ALA A 293 -16.20 -5.57 -15.94
N ASN A 294 -17.32 -5.62 -15.21
CA ASN A 294 -17.94 -6.84 -14.72
C ASN A 294 -19.40 -6.90 -15.17
N ASP A 295 -19.68 -7.71 -16.19
CA ASP A 295 -21.04 -7.90 -16.71
C ASP A 295 -21.89 -8.84 -15.85
N THR A 296 -21.31 -9.41 -14.78
CA THR A 296 -22.01 -10.30 -13.86
C THR A 296 -23.03 -9.52 -13.03
N PRO A 297 -24.32 -9.92 -13.01
CA PRO A 297 -25.31 -9.29 -12.16
C PRO A 297 -24.95 -9.45 -10.67
N LEU A 298 -24.47 -8.37 -10.05
CA LEU A 298 -24.05 -8.38 -8.65
C LEU A 298 -25.25 -8.48 -7.70
N LEU A 299 -25.06 -9.10 -6.54
CA LEU A 299 -26.04 -9.07 -5.45
C LEU A 299 -26.20 -7.64 -4.89
N PRO A 300 -27.36 -7.28 -4.31
CA PRO A 300 -27.66 -5.89 -3.93
C PRO A 300 -26.60 -5.22 -3.04
N TYR A 301 -25.97 -5.96 -2.12
CA TYR A 301 -24.99 -5.40 -1.18
C TYR A 301 -23.67 -4.93 -1.84
N LEU A 302 -23.38 -5.35 -3.08
CA LEU A 302 -22.20 -4.92 -3.85
C LEU A 302 -22.53 -3.88 -4.93
N ARG A 303 -23.80 -3.51 -5.09
CA ARG A 303 -24.23 -2.52 -6.10
C ARG A 303 -24.01 -1.11 -5.55
N GLN A 304 -23.07 -0.40 -6.14
CA GLN A 304 -22.76 0.99 -5.76
C GLN A 304 -23.75 1.94 -6.45
N LYS A 305 -24.26 2.94 -5.71
CA LYS A 305 -25.04 4.04 -6.32
C LYS A 305 -24.15 4.97 -7.13
N THR A 306 -22.95 5.25 -6.61
CA THR A 306 -21.95 6.06 -7.29
C THR A 306 -21.09 5.14 -8.17
N PRO A 307 -21.10 5.31 -9.50
CA PRO A 307 -20.25 4.52 -10.38
C PRO A 307 -18.77 4.92 -10.23
N ASP A 308 -17.89 4.19 -10.92
CA ASP A 308 -16.50 4.59 -11.19
C ASP A 308 -15.69 4.94 -9.94
N GLN A 309 -15.72 4.05 -8.96
CA GLN A 309 -15.04 4.21 -7.66
C GLN A 309 -13.64 3.56 -7.59
N VAL A 310 -13.07 3.09 -8.72
CA VAL A 310 -11.75 2.47 -8.74
C VAL A 310 -10.68 3.55 -8.89
N LEU A 311 -9.62 3.48 -8.08
CA LEU A 311 -8.50 4.41 -8.18
C LEU A 311 -7.70 4.19 -9.46
N GLN A 312 -7.25 5.27 -10.08
CA GLN A 312 -6.41 5.32 -11.26
C GLN A 312 -5.02 5.83 -10.85
N VAL A 313 -4.20 4.92 -10.32
CA VAL A 313 -2.83 5.21 -9.87
C VAL A 313 -1.88 4.53 -10.83
N GLU A 314 -0.97 5.30 -11.41
CA GLU A 314 0.17 4.76 -12.17
C GLU A 314 1.08 3.99 -11.22
N LEU A 315 1.52 2.81 -11.64
CA LEU A 315 2.33 1.90 -10.83
C LEU A 315 3.55 1.46 -11.62
N GLU A 316 4.73 1.51 -10.99
CA GLU A 316 5.99 1.12 -11.60
C GLU A 316 6.77 0.22 -10.65
N VAL A 317 7.40 -0.82 -11.22
CA VAL A 317 8.26 -1.75 -10.48
C VAL A 317 9.64 -1.78 -11.12
N ASP A 318 10.65 -1.41 -10.34
CA ASP A 318 12.05 -1.55 -10.68
C ASP A 318 12.67 -2.76 -9.95
N LEU A 319 13.57 -3.43 -10.65
CA LEU A 319 14.44 -4.47 -10.10
C LEU A 319 15.89 -4.05 -10.27
N THR A 320 16.60 -3.89 -9.16
CA THR A 320 18.04 -3.66 -9.14
C THR A 320 18.73 -4.97 -8.76
N THR A 321 19.67 -5.45 -9.59
CA THR A 321 20.41 -6.69 -9.30
C THR A 321 21.48 -6.48 -8.23
N ALA A 322 22.08 -7.57 -7.74
CA ALA A 322 23.21 -7.50 -6.80
C ALA A 322 24.42 -6.74 -7.37
N GLU A 323 24.58 -6.75 -8.70
CA GLU A 323 25.62 -6.03 -9.44
C GLU A 323 25.34 -4.53 -9.60
N GLY A 324 24.10 -4.09 -9.33
CA GLY A 324 23.68 -2.68 -9.36
C GLY A 324 22.91 -2.25 -10.61
N ASP A 325 22.74 -3.13 -11.60
CA ASP A 325 21.96 -2.81 -12.80
C ASP A 325 20.47 -2.75 -12.48
N THR A 326 19.80 -1.68 -12.92
CA THR A 326 18.37 -1.46 -12.65
C THR A 326 17.55 -1.61 -13.92
N THR A 327 16.45 -2.36 -13.85
CA THR A 327 15.48 -2.53 -14.94
C THR A 327 14.08 -2.23 -14.43
N THR A 328 13.33 -1.38 -15.11
CA THR A 328 11.88 -1.31 -14.91
C THR A 328 11.23 -2.56 -15.49
N ILE A 329 10.74 -3.43 -14.63
CA ILE A 329 10.19 -4.75 -15.01
C ILE A 329 8.66 -4.73 -15.19
N SER A 330 7.98 -3.73 -14.62
CA SER A 330 6.54 -3.56 -14.79
C SER A 330 6.12 -2.09 -14.77
N ARG A 331 5.20 -1.73 -15.68
CA ARG A 331 4.41 -0.49 -15.63
C ARG A 331 2.95 -0.86 -15.76
N SER A 332 2.17 -0.57 -14.72
CA SER A 332 0.76 -0.96 -14.60
C SER A 332 -0.06 0.22 -14.07
N ASN A 333 -1.35 -0.01 -13.85
CA ASN A 333 -2.24 0.98 -13.25
C ASN A 333 -3.32 0.30 -12.40
N SER A 334 -3.65 0.86 -11.24
CA SER A 334 -4.66 0.29 -10.33
C SER A 334 -6.07 0.19 -10.92
N ARG A 335 -6.34 0.82 -12.07
CA ARG A 335 -7.58 0.65 -12.85
C ARG A 335 -7.84 -0.79 -13.28
N PHE A 336 -6.81 -1.64 -13.27
CA PHE A 336 -6.93 -3.06 -13.59
C PHE A 336 -7.49 -3.90 -12.43
N LEU A 337 -7.92 -3.27 -11.33
CA LEU A 337 -8.73 -3.91 -10.31
C LEU A 337 -10.19 -4.06 -10.80
N LEU A 338 -10.80 -5.20 -10.45
CA LEU A 338 -12.21 -5.49 -10.71
C LEU A 338 -13.13 -4.87 -9.66
N TRP A 339 -12.68 -4.90 -8.40
CA TRP A 339 -13.49 -4.50 -7.25
C TRP A 339 -12.99 -3.18 -6.69
N SER A 340 -13.92 -2.29 -6.38
CA SER A 340 -13.59 -1.03 -5.69
C SER A 340 -13.35 -1.26 -4.19
N TRP A 341 -12.61 -0.37 -3.54
CA TRP A 341 -12.43 -0.42 -2.08
C TRP A 341 -13.74 -0.44 -1.28
N PRO A 342 -14.77 0.35 -1.65
CA PRO A 342 -16.09 0.22 -1.03
C PRO A 342 -16.71 -1.18 -1.14
N GLN A 343 -16.58 -1.85 -2.29
CA GLN A 343 -17.07 -3.23 -2.47
C GLN A 343 -16.29 -4.24 -1.62
N MET A 344 -14.96 -4.07 -1.54
CA MET A 344 -14.09 -4.91 -0.70
C MET A 344 -14.48 -4.77 0.79
N ILE A 345 -14.70 -3.55 1.29
CA ILE A 345 -15.17 -3.30 2.66
C ILE A 345 -16.57 -3.89 2.91
N ALA A 346 -17.52 -3.65 2.00
CA ALA A 346 -18.88 -4.16 2.14
C ALA A 346 -18.91 -5.69 2.18
N HIS A 347 -18.09 -6.35 1.36
CA HIS A 347 -17.96 -7.80 1.40
C HIS A 347 -17.30 -8.33 2.66
N HIS A 348 -16.21 -7.72 3.10
CA HIS A 348 -15.51 -8.16 4.31
C HIS A 348 -16.43 -8.13 5.53
N THR A 349 -17.29 -7.11 5.62
CA THR A 349 -18.16 -6.91 6.78
C THR A 349 -19.53 -7.58 6.66
N ILE A 350 -19.92 -8.14 5.50
CA ILE A 350 -21.29 -8.62 5.26
C ILE A 350 -21.75 -9.71 6.23
N SER A 351 -20.82 -10.53 6.72
CA SER A 351 -21.07 -11.59 7.71
C SER A 351 -21.00 -11.11 9.16
N GLY A 352 -20.77 -9.81 9.38
CA GLY A 352 -20.69 -9.19 10.70
C GLY A 352 -19.26 -8.97 11.22
N CYS A 353 -18.20 -9.18 10.43
CA CYS A 353 -16.83 -8.87 10.85
C CYS A 353 -16.70 -7.38 11.22
N ASN A 354 -16.08 -7.08 12.37
CA ASN A 354 -15.78 -5.73 12.80
C ASN A 354 -14.40 -5.28 12.28
N LEU A 355 -14.36 -4.11 11.66
CA LEU A 355 -13.13 -3.42 11.27
C LEU A 355 -12.66 -2.51 12.39
N ARG A 356 -11.38 -2.17 12.41
CA ARG A 356 -10.78 -1.28 13.42
C ARG A 356 -9.85 -0.25 12.75
N PRO A 357 -9.70 0.96 13.34
CA PRO A 357 -8.73 1.93 12.84
C PRO A 357 -7.30 1.36 12.84
N GLY A 358 -6.72 1.27 11.65
CA GLY A 358 -5.41 0.66 11.42
C GLY A 358 -5.41 -0.74 10.81
N ASP A 359 -6.57 -1.37 10.63
CA ASP A 359 -6.65 -2.57 9.79
C ASP A 359 -6.22 -2.22 8.35
N LEU A 360 -5.47 -3.13 7.74
CA LEU A 360 -4.89 -2.99 6.41
C LEU A 360 -5.55 -3.97 5.44
N PHE A 361 -6.02 -3.48 4.31
CA PHE A 361 -6.47 -4.33 3.19
C PHE A 361 -5.48 -4.23 2.03
N GLY A 362 -4.96 -5.36 1.55
CA GLY A 362 -4.23 -5.49 0.28
C GLY A 362 -5.23 -5.64 -0.87
N SER A 363 -4.89 -5.12 -2.04
CA SER A 363 -5.77 -5.20 -3.22
C SER A 363 -5.77 -6.59 -3.85
N GLY A 364 -4.76 -7.41 -3.57
CA GLY A 364 -4.32 -8.46 -4.46
C GLY A 364 -3.52 -7.91 -5.63
N THR A 365 -2.67 -8.75 -6.20
CA THR A 365 -1.75 -8.40 -7.27
C THR A 365 -2.43 -7.68 -8.45
N ILE A 366 -1.88 -6.53 -8.84
CA ILE A 366 -2.37 -5.68 -9.93
C ILE A 366 -1.60 -5.97 -11.22
N SER A 367 -2.30 -6.55 -12.20
CA SER A 367 -1.75 -6.83 -13.54
C SER A 367 -2.54 -6.12 -14.62
N GLY A 368 -1.85 -5.46 -15.54
CA GLY A 368 -2.46 -4.98 -16.78
C GLY A 368 -2.65 -6.10 -17.81
N GLU A 369 -2.94 -5.70 -19.04
CA GLU A 369 -3.30 -6.61 -20.14
C GLU A 369 -2.06 -7.19 -20.83
N ASP A 370 -0.95 -6.45 -20.80
CA ASP A 370 0.30 -6.82 -21.48
C ASP A 370 1.32 -7.44 -20.52
N PRO A 371 2.21 -8.32 -21.01
CA PRO A 371 3.27 -8.90 -20.19
C PRO A 371 4.16 -7.88 -19.47
N ALA A 372 4.32 -6.66 -19.99
CA ALA A 372 5.12 -5.59 -19.38
C ALA A 372 4.38 -4.84 -18.26
N SER A 373 3.14 -5.24 -17.96
CA SER A 373 2.28 -4.65 -16.94
C SER A 373 1.82 -5.66 -15.89
N THR A 374 2.38 -6.88 -15.90
CA THR A 374 2.07 -7.92 -14.92
C THR A 374 2.60 -7.55 -13.54
N GLY A 375 1.84 -7.89 -12.49
CA GLY A 375 2.17 -7.53 -11.12
C GLY A 375 3.12 -8.48 -10.40
N CYS A 376 3.48 -9.63 -10.98
CA CYS A 376 4.48 -10.53 -10.41
C CYS A 376 5.32 -11.26 -11.47
N LEU A 377 6.45 -11.84 -11.06
CA LEU A 377 7.34 -12.60 -11.95
C LEU A 377 6.73 -13.94 -12.37
N LEU A 378 5.87 -14.54 -11.53
CA LEU A 378 5.12 -15.75 -11.87
C LEU A 378 4.35 -15.56 -13.20
N GLU A 379 3.65 -14.45 -13.35
CA GLU A 379 2.93 -14.10 -14.57
C GLU A 379 3.90 -13.79 -15.72
N ARG A 380 4.86 -12.89 -15.47
CA ARG A 380 5.84 -12.42 -16.46
C ARG A 380 6.61 -13.55 -17.15
N THR A 381 6.86 -14.63 -16.42
CA THR A 381 7.71 -15.74 -16.86
C THR A 381 6.91 -17.02 -17.16
N GLY A 382 5.58 -16.94 -17.15
CA GLY A 382 4.69 -18.07 -17.42
C GLY A 382 4.90 -19.25 -16.47
N GLY A 383 5.04 -18.97 -15.17
CA GLY A 383 5.38 -19.98 -14.16
C GLY A 383 6.86 -20.36 -14.13
N GLY A 384 7.74 -19.46 -14.58
CA GLY A 384 9.16 -19.74 -14.75
C GLY A 384 9.46 -20.64 -15.95
N LYS A 385 8.60 -20.71 -16.97
CA LYS A 385 8.85 -21.43 -18.23
C LYS A 385 9.74 -20.62 -19.17
N THR A 386 9.60 -19.31 -19.19
CA THR A 386 10.45 -18.37 -19.92
C THR A 386 11.32 -17.55 -18.97
N THR A 387 12.29 -16.83 -19.50
CA THR A 387 13.09 -15.86 -18.75
C THR A 387 12.74 -14.44 -19.16
N MET A 388 12.85 -13.51 -18.21
CA MET A 388 12.80 -12.08 -18.47
C MET A 388 14.24 -11.55 -18.53
N ARG A 389 14.58 -10.83 -19.61
CA ARG A 389 15.87 -10.15 -19.75
C ARG A 389 15.90 -8.85 -18.94
N LEU A 390 17.04 -8.59 -18.32
CA LEU A 390 17.33 -7.36 -17.60
C LEU A 390 18.32 -6.49 -18.41
N GLN A 391 18.30 -5.19 -18.14
CA GLN A 391 19.40 -4.29 -18.51
C GLN A 391 20.71 -4.82 -17.89
N GLY A 392 21.84 -4.59 -18.56
CA GLY A 392 23.15 -5.10 -18.13
C GLY A 392 23.46 -6.56 -18.52
N GLY A 393 22.50 -7.30 -19.08
CA GLY A 393 22.76 -8.63 -19.68
C GLY A 393 22.42 -9.84 -18.80
N GLY A 394 21.66 -9.65 -17.72
CA GLY A 394 21.13 -10.73 -16.86
C GLY A 394 19.74 -11.22 -17.25
N GLU A 395 19.31 -12.34 -16.67
CA GLU A 395 17.95 -12.89 -16.81
C GLU A 395 17.34 -13.24 -15.45
N ARG A 396 15.99 -13.23 -15.36
CA ARG A 396 15.24 -13.66 -14.17
C ARG A 396 14.08 -14.57 -14.54
N ARG A 397 13.86 -15.58 -13.68
CA ARG A 397 12.59 -16.32 -13.58
C ARG A 397 11.82 -15.89 -12.33
N PHE A 398 12.56 -15.81 -11.24
CA PHE A 398 12.15 -15.40 -9.91
C PHE A 398 13.28 -14.57 -9.29
N LEU A 399 13.05 -13.97 -8.12
CA LEU A 399 14.02 -13.12 -7.44
C LEU A 399 15.22 -13.93 -6.94
N LEU A 400 16.41 -13.38 -7.13
CA LEU A 400 17.67 -13.92 -6.61
C LEU A 400 18.09 -13.19 -5.34
N ASP A 401 19.02 -13.78 -4.59
CA ASP A 401 19.60 -13.12 -3.43
C ASP A 401 20.41 -11.90 -3.87
N GLY A 402 20.27 -10.79 -3.13
CA GLY A 402 20.87 -9.51 -3.45
C GLY A 402 20.03 -8.61 -4.35
N ASP A 403 19.01 -9.14 -5.04
CA ASP A 403 18.05 -8.34 -5.79
C ASP A 403 17.31 -7.36 -4.86
N THR A 404 17.05 -6.15 -5.33
CA THR A 404 16.22 -5.14 -4.66
C THR A 404 15.04 -4.80 -5.55
N VAL A 405 13.82 -4.96 -5.04
CA VAL A 405 12.59 -4.53 -5.71
C VAL A 405 12.18 -3.18 -5.16
N VAL A 406 11.80 -2.26 -6.04
CA VAL A 406 11.23 -0.96 -5.67
C VAL A 406 9.92 -0.75 -6.43
N ILE A 407 8.84 -0.48 -5.70
CA ILE A 407 7.55 -0.12 -6.27
C ILE A 407 7.29 1.35 -6.01
N ARG A 408 6.88 2.07 -7.06
CA ARG A 408 6.45 3.47 -7.01
C ARG A 408 5.05 3.61 -7.57
N GLY A 409 4.36 4.65 -7.14
CA GLY A 409 3.06 4.98 -7.71
C GLY A 409 2.63 6.41 -7.46
N TRP A 410 1.80 6.92 -8.36
CA TRP A 410 1.27 8.28 -8.31
C TRP A 410 0.00 8.45 -9.13
N ALA A 411 -0.79 9.45 -8.76
CA ALA A 411 -1.88 9.98 -9.57
C ALA A 411 -1.65 11.48 -9.87
N GLY A 412 -2.45 12.03 -10.78
CA GLY A 412 -2.39 13.43 -11.16
C GLY A 412 -1.25 13.76 -12.13
N LYS A 413 -1.09 15.05 -12.42
CA LYS A 413 -0.14 15.57 -13.40
C LYS A 413 1.14 16.09 -12.73
N GLU A 414 2.19 16.25 -13.53
CA GLU A 414 3.42 16.93 -13.13
C GLU A 414 3.13 18.33 -12.52
N GLY A 415 3.84 18.66 -11.45
CA GLY A 415 3.62 19.83 -10.60
C GLY A 415 2.50 19.68 -9.55
N ALA A 416 1.65 18.65 -9.68
CA ALA A 416 0.52 18.40 -8.78
C ALA A 416 0.32 16.90 -8.47
N ARG A 417 1.40 16.11 -8.55
CA ARG A 417 1.35 14.66 -8.33
C ARG A 417 0.90 14.33 -6.91
N VAL A 418 0.08 13.31 -6.80
CA VAL A 418 -0.30 12.67 -5.54
C VAL A 418 0.39 11.30 -5.53
N GLY A 419 1.64 11.30 -5.08
CA GLY A 419 2.52 10.13 -5.10
C GLY A 419 2.67 9.46 -3.74
N PHE A 420 3.11 8.21 -3.76
CA PHE A 420 3.18 7.35 -2.57
C PHE A 420 4.60 7.22 -1.98
N GLY A 421 5.56 7.98 -2.52
CA GLY A 421 6.97 7.64 -2.37
C GLY A 421 7.27 6.28 -3.00
N GLU A 422 7.95 5.41 -2.26
CA GLU A 422 8.28 4.05 -2.70
C GLU A 422 8.11 3.02 -1.57
N VAL A 423 7.85 1.78 -1.97
CA VAL A 423 8.06 0.59 -1.13
C VAL A 423 9.19 -0.24 -1.73
N SER A 424 10.24 -0.48 -0.94
CA SER A 424 11.41 -1.25 -1.38
C SER A 424 11.77 -2.37 -0.42
N GLY A 425 12.46 -3.39 -0.93
CA GLY A 425 13.03 -4.46 -0.11
C GLY A 425 14.12 -5.21 -0.87
N LYS A 426 15.25 -5.43 -0.17
CA LYS A 426 16.37 -6.22 -0.68
C LYS A 426 16.23 -7.67 -0.23
N ILE A 427 16.43 -8.62 -1.14
CA ILE A 427 16.41 -10.04 -0.84
C ILE A 427 17.72 -10.44 -0.17
N LEU A 428 17.62 -10.95 1.05
CA LEU A 428 18.73 -11.57 1.77
C LEU A 428 18.73 -13.08 1.53
N PRO A 429 19.92 -13.71 1.49
CA PRO A 429 20.03 -15.16 1.52
C PRO A 429 19.29 -15.77 2.70
N ALA A 430 18.79 -17.00 2.49
CA ALA A 430 18.22 -17.80 3.56
C ALA A 430 19.26 -18.00 4.69
N GLU A 431 18.81 -18.03 5.94
CA GLU A 431 19.69 -18.38 7.06
C GLU A 431 20.22 -19.81 6.90
N GLN A 432 21.45 -20.08 7.33
CA GLN A 432 21.96 -21.45 7.39
C GLN A 432 21.34 -22.16 8.60
N LEU A 433 20.27 -22.93 8.37
CA LEU A 433 19.57 -23.68 9.42
C LEU A 433 20.02 -25.14 9.52
N PHE A 434 20.54 -25.72 8.43
CA PHE A 434 20.87 -27.15 8.30
C PHE A 434 22.15 -27.36 7.51
#